data_AF-A0A9D3WE14-F1
#
_entry.id   AF-A0A9D3WE14-F1
#
_cell.length_a   1.000
_cell.length_b   1.000
_cell.length_c   1.000
_cell.angle_alpha   90.00
_cell.angle_beta   90.00
_cell.angle_gamma   90.00
#
_symmetry.space_group_name_H-M   'P 1'
#
loop_
_entity.id
_entity.type
_entity.pdbx_description
1 polymer ?
#
loop_
_entity_poly.entity_id
_entity_poly.type
_entity_poly.pdbx_seq_one_letter_code
_entity_poly.pdbx_strand_id
1 'polypeptide(L)' 'MVRDLMCLELILNAVNINFVTFSDFFDSQQLKGNIFSIFVIVIAAAEAAIGSAIVSSIYHNKKST' A
#
# COMPACT_ATOMS: atom_id res chain seq x y z
N MET A 1 12.23 7.46 7.62
CA MET A 1 11.60 6.14 7.81
C MET A 1 10.08 6.23 7.76
N VAL A 2 9.37 6.80 8.75
CA VAL A 2 7.88 6.91 8.67
C VAL A 2 7.41 7.68 7.43
N ARG A 3 8.12 8.76 7.09
CA ARG A 3 7.83 9.56 5.89
C ARG A 3 8.04 8.78 4.59
N ASP A 4 8.94 7.80 4.58
CA ASP A 4 9.20 6.97 3.42
C ASP A 4 8.08 5.93 3.23
N LEU A 5 7.56 5.36 4.34
CA LEU A 5 6.35 4.51 4.33
C LEU A 5 5.13 5.29 3.82
N MET A 6 4.96 6.55 4.25
CA MET A 6 3.87 7.41 3.78
C MET A 6 3.94 7.67 2.26
N CYS A 7 5.14 7.82 1.71
CA CYS A 7 5.32 7.95 0.26
C CYS A 7 4.93 6.67 -0.48
N LEU A 8 5.21 5.50 0.11
CA LEU A 8 4.88 4.21 -0.50
C LEU A 8 3.36 3.98 -0.54
N GLU A 9 2.65 4.31 0.54
CA GLU A 9 1.19 4.29 0.59
C GLU A 9 0.55 5.18 -0.49
N LEU A 10 1.12 6.38 -0.72
CA LEU A 10 0.65 7.28 -1.76
C LEU A 10 0.81 6.69 -3.17
N ILE A 11 1.92 5.99 -3.42
CA ILE A 11 2.18 5.31 -4.70
C ILE A 11 1.20 4.13 -4.88
N LEU A 12 0.98 3.32 -3.84
CA LEU A 12 0.02 2.21 -3.89
C LEU A 12 -1.41 2.70 -4.14
N ASN A 13 -1.80 3.84 -3.58
CA ASN A 13 -3.10 4.45 -3.87
C ASN A 13 -3.20 4.96 -5.32
N ALA A 14 -2.12 5.53 -5.88
CA ALA A 14 -2.09 5.93 -7.29
C ALA A 14 -2.25 4.71 -8.23
N VAL A 15 -1.64 3.58 -7.88
CA VAL A 15 -1.81 2.31 -8.61
C VAL A 15 -3.25 1.81 -8.53
N ASN A 16 -3.92 1.91 -7.38
CA ASN A 16 -5.33 1.54 -7.24
C ASN A 16 -6.27 2.37 -8.12
N ILE A 17 -6.05 3.69 -8.17
CA ILE A 17 -6.83 4.58 -9.04
C ILE A 17 -6.61 4.17 -10.49
N ASN A 18 -5.36 3.92 -10.88
CA ASN A 18 -5.02 3.49 -12.23
C ASN A 18 -5.72 2.18 -12.62
N PHE A 19 -5.74 1.17 -11.73
CA PHE A 19 -6.44 -0.08 -11.99
C PHE A 19 -7.95 0.07 -12.10
N VAL A 20 -8.58 0.90 -11.27
CA VAL A 20 -10.03 1.15 -11.35
C VAL A 20 -10.37 1.90 -12.64
N THR A 21 -9.59 2.93 -13.00
CA THR A 21 -9.79 3.68 -14.24
C THR A 21 -9.59 2.81 -15.49
N PHE A 22 -8.57 1.94 -15.50
CA PHE A 22 -8.37 1.02 -16.61
C PHE A 22 -9.47 -0.04 -16.71
N SER A 23 -10.00 -0.51 -15.57
CA SER A 23 -11.14 -1.43 -15.56
C SER A 23 -12.36 -0.79 -16.21
N ASP A 24 -12.63 0.48 -15.90
CA ASP A 24 -13.76 1.22 -16.46
C ASP A 24 -13.60 1.49 -17.97
N PHE A 25 -12.39 1.86 -18.42
CA PHE A 25 -12.13 2.23 -19.80
C PHE A 25 -12.07 1.05 -20.79
N PHE A 26 -11.52 -0.10 -20.38
CA PHE A 26 -11.25 -1.21 -21.31
C PHE A 26 -12.23 -2.37 -21.19
N ASP A 27 -12.78 -2.65 -20.00
CA ASP A 27 -13.64 -3.82 -19.80
C ASP A 27 -14.63 -3.59 -18.65
N SER A 28 -15.66 -2.79 -18.92
CA SER A 28 -16.71 -2.46 -17.94
C SER A 28 -17.54 -3.69 -17.52
N GLN A 29 -17.47 -4.82 -18.24
CA GLN A 29 -18.17 -6.07 -17.88
C GLN A 29 -17.32 -7.01 -17.02
N GLN A 30 -15.99 -6.99 -17.13
CA GLN A 30 -15.07 -7.79 -16.32
C GLN A 30 -14.49 -6.91 -15.21
N LEU A 31 -14.98 -7.12 -13.99
CA LEU A 31 -14.55 -6.45 -12.74
C LEU A 31 -13.10 -6.80 -12.29
N LYS A 32 -12.21 -7.13 -13.23
CA LYS A 32 -10.84 -7.58 -12.98
C LYS A 32 -9.99 -6.51 -12.30
N GLY A 33 -10.08 -5.25 -12.74
CA GLY A 33 -9.33 -4.15 -12.14
C GLY A 33 -9.80 -3.83 -10.71
N ASN A 34 -11.12 -3.89 -10.47
CA ASN A 34 -11.68 -3.72 -9.12
C ASN A 34 -11.20 -4.80 -8.15
N ILE A 35 -11.19 -6.07 -8.59
CA ILE A 35 -10.70 -7.19 -7.77
C ILE A 35 -9.21 -7.00 -7.46
N PHE A 36 -8.41 -6.62 -8.45
CA PHE A 36 -6.96 -6.42 -8.28
C PHE A 36 -6.65 -5.26 -7.31
N SER A 37 -7.41 -4.15 -7.35
CA SER A 37 -7.25 -3.06 -6.37
C SER A 37 -7.48 -3.51 -4.94
N ILE A 38 -8.39 -4.45 -4.68
CA ILE A 38 -8.60 -4.98 -3.32
C ILE A 38 -7.34 -5.73 -2.85
N PHE A 39 -6.69 -6.52 -3.70
CA PHE A 39 -5.43 -7.18 -3.35
C PHE A 39 -4.32 -6.17 -3.04
N VAL A 40 -4.22 -5.09 -3.80
CA VAL A 40 -3.23 -4.03 -3.55
C VAL A 40 -3.50 -3.34 -2.22
N ILE A 41 -4.76 -3.08 -1.84
CA ILE A 41 -5.11 -2.52 -0.53
C ILE A 41 -4.67 -3.47 0.61
N VAL A 42 -4.87 -4.78 0.45
CA VAL A 42 -4.42 -5.77 1.45
C VAL A 42 -2.89 -5.77 1.59
N ILE A 43 -2.16 -5.66 0.48
CA ILE A 43 -0.70 -5.57 0.48
C ILE A 43 -0.23 -4.27 1.16
N ALA A 44 -0.87 -3.14 0.87
CA ALA A 44 -0.60 -1.85 1.51
C ALA A 44 -0.77 -1.94 3.04
N ALA A 45 -1.88 -2.52 3.50
CA ALA A 45 -2.12 -2.74 4.93
C ALA A 45 -1.06 -3.63 5.59
N ALA A 46 -0.61 -4.68 4.91
CA ALA A 46 0.45 -5.55 5.41
C ALA A 46 1.81 -4.83 5.47
N GLU A 47 2.16 -4.07 4.44
CA GLU A 47 3.41 -3.31 4.36
C GLU A 47 3.49 -2.24 5.45
N ALA A 48 2.42 -1.46 5.66
CA ALA A 48 2.35 -0.45 6.72
C ALA A 48 2.51 -1.05 8.13
N ALA A 49 1.94 -2.23 8.38
CA ALA A 49 2.07 -2.95 9.65
C ALA A 49 3.51 -3.41 9.89
N ILE A 50 4.14 -4.03 8.88
CA ILE A 50 5.52 -4.51 8.95
C ILE A 50 6.49 -3.33 9.08
N GLY A 51 6.34 -2.30 8.25
CA GLY A 51 7.16 -1.09 8.27
C GLY A 51 7.12 -0.39 9.63
N SER A 52 5.93 -0.26 10.22
CA SER A 52 5.75 0.33 11.55
C SER A 52 6.39 -0.50 12.66
N ALA A 53 6.31 -1.84 12.58
CA ALA A 53 6.95 -2.73 13.54
C ALA A 53 8.48 -2.61 13.51
N ILE A 54 9.08 -2.51 12.31
CA ILE A 54 10.53 -2.33 12.16
C ILE A 54 10.97 -0.96 12.71
N VAL A 55 10.25 0.12 12.38
CA VAL A 55 10.51 1.46 12.93
C VAL A 55 10.51 1.44 14.46
N SER A 56 9.50 0.79 15.06
CA SER A 56 9.37 0.66 16.52
C SER A 56 10.54 -0.12 17.14
N SER A 57 10.93 -1.25 16.54
CA SER A 57 12.07 -2.06 17.01
C SER A 57 13.39 -1.29 16.98
N ILE A 58 13.64 -0.53 15.91
CA ILE A 58 14.84 0.32 15.79
C ILE A 58 14.79 1.42 16.85
N TYR A 59 13.64 2.08 17.04
CA TYR A 59 13.50 3.13 18.04
C TYR A 59 13.73 2.60 19.46
N HIS A 60 13.27 1.39 19.77
CA HIS A 60 13.49 0.74 21.06
C HIS A 60 14.97 0.40 21.30
N ASN A 61 15.65 -0.21 20.31
CA ASN A 61 17.06 -0.55 20.42
C ASN A 61 17.95 0.68 20.59
N LYS A 62 17.67 1.77 19.86
CA LYS A 62 18.41 3.03 19.98
C LYS A 62 18.24 3.73 21.33
N LYS A 63 17.19 3.43 22.09
CA LYS A 63 16.95 4.01 23.42
C LYS A 63 17.61 3.21 24.54
N SER A 64 18.03 1.97 24.26
CA SER A 64 18.68 1.07 25.22
C SER A 64 20.21 1.26 25.29
N THR A 65 20.79 2.06 24.40
CA THR A 65 22.19 2.51 24.39
C THR A 65 22.26 4.01 24.59
#